data_AF-A0A452XDD2-F1
#
_entry.id   AF-A0A452XDD2-F1
#
_cell.length_a   1.000
_cell.length_b   1.000
_cell.length_c   1.000
_cell.angle_alpha   90.00
_cell.angle_beta   90.00
_cell.angle_gamma   90.00
#
_symmetry.space_group_name_H-M   'P 1'
#
loop_
_entity.id
_entity.type
_entity.pdbx_description
1 polymer ?
#
loop_
_entity_poly.entity_id
_entity_poly.type
_entity_poly.pdbx_seq_one_letter_code
_entity_poly.pdbx_strand_id
1 'polypeptide(L)'
;NLAYLLKRSELAPADLVMCQEKLVQEAVDTLLDSGSRGQPTRDGHNKVYKSLSDVIKGKEGRFHETLLGKRVDYSGRSVIVVGPSLSLHQCGLPLEIAIKLF
;
A
#
# COMPACT_ATOMS: atom_id res chain seq x y z
N ASN A 1 7.19 -11.17 35.76
CA ASN A 1 6.40 -11.24 37.01
C ASN A 1 5.39 -10.10 36.99
N LEU A 2 4.19 -10.34 36.46
CA LEU A 2 3.16 -9.30 36.20
C LEU A 2 2.80 -8.52 37.48
N ALA A 3 2.88 -9.18 38.64
CA ALA A 3 2.68 -8.60 39.95
C ALA A 3 3.71 -7.50 40.30
N TYR A 4 4.93 -7.54 39.76
CA TYR A 4 5.95 -6.52 39.99
C TYR A 4 5.69 -5.23 39.18
N LEU A 5 5.05 -5.36 38.02
CA LEU A 5 4.61 -4.21 37.21
C LEU A 5 3.34 -3.57 37.79
N LEU A 6 2.39 -4.38 38.26
CA LEU A 6 1.19 -3.89 38.94
C LEU A 6 1.51 -3.21 40.29
N LYS A 7 2.47 -3.73 41.05
CA LYS A 7 2.91 -3.10 42.31
C LYS A 7 3.66 -1.77 42.10
N ARG A 8 4.09 -1.48 40.87
CA ARG A 8 4.71 -0.21 40.46
C ARG A 8 3.68 0.80 39.93
N SER A 9 2.44 0.39 39.64
CA SER A 9 1.38 1.31 39.20
C SER A 9 0.68 2.04 40.34
N GLU A 10 0.76 1.54 41.58
CA GLU A 10 0.24 2.25 42.77
C GLU A 10 1.04 3.53 43.10
N LEU A 11 2.28 3.63 42.61
CA LEU A 11 3.07 4.86 42.54
C LEU A 11 3.77 4.90 41.17
N ALA A 12 3.03 5.15 40.09
CA ALA A 12 3.68 5.52 38.84
C ALA A 12 4.17 6.97 39.00
N PRO A 13 5.50 7.25 39.13
CA PRO A 13 5.97 8.62 39.10
C PRO A 13 5.54 9.23 37.76
N ALA A 14 5.10 10.49 37.76
CA ALA A 14 4.58 11.18 36.57
C ALA A 14 5.50 11.01 35.35
N ASP A 15 6.82 10.99 35.58
CA ASP A 15 7.84 10.78 34.56
C ASP A 15 7.71 9.45 33.81
N LEU A 16 7.31 8.36 34.50
CA LEU A 16 7.12 7.05 33.87
C LEU A 16 5.93 7.03 32.92
N VAL A 17 4.84 7.71 33.31
CA VAL A 17 3.63 7.87 32.48
C VAL A 17 3.97 8.74 31.26
N MET A 18 4.64 9.88 31.48
CA MET A 18 5.09 10.76 30.40
C MET A 18 6.00 10.05 29.38
N CYS A 19 6.91 9.17 29.86
CA CYS A 19 7.74 8.36 28.97
C CYS A 19 6.91 7.38 28.12
N GLN A 20 5.90 6.73 28.71
CA GLN A 20 5.03 5.79 27.98
C GLN A 20 4.15 6.52 26.96
N GLU A 21 3.56 7.66 27.33
CA GLU A 21 2.78 8.50 26.42
C GLU A 21 3.63 8.96 25.22
N LYS A 22 4.88 9.34 25.46
CA LYS A 22 5.81 9.72 24.39
C LYS A 22 6.08 8.56 23.42
N LEU A 23 6.30 7.34 23.93
CA LEU A 23 6.50 6.16 23.08
C LEU A 23 5.25 5.83 22.24
N VAL A 24 4.06 5.99 22.82
CA VAL A 24 2.79 5.81 22.09
C VAL A 24 2.65 6.89 21.01
N GLN A 25 2.96 8.14 21.31
CA GLN A 25 2.90 9.22 20.33
C GLN A 25 3.89 8.99 19.17
N GLU A 26 5.11 8.57 19.46
CA GLU A 26 6.11 8.24 18.44
C GLU A 26 5.66 7.07 17.55
N ALA A 27 5.02 6.05 18.14
CA ALA A 27 4.45 4.93 17.39
C ALA A 27 3.30 5.38 16.47
N VAL A 28 2.41 6.24 16.95
CA VAL A 28 1.30 6.79 16.15
C VAL A 28 1.83 7.68 15.03
N ASP A 29 2.77 8.58 15.33
CA ASP A 29 3.37 9.47 14.33
C ASP A 29 4.05 8.66 13.22
N THR A 30 4.81 7.61 13.59
CA THR A 30 5.47 6.72 12.62
C THR A 30 4.45 5.96 11.76
N LEU A 31 3.32 5.53 12.32
CA LEU A 31 2.26 4.82 11.60
C LEU A 31 1.55 5.73 10.58
N LEU A 32 1.32 6.99 10.94
CA LEU A 32 0.65 7.97 10.07
C LEU A 32 1.57 8.53 8.98
N ASP A 33 2.79 8.92 9.35
CA ASP A 33 3.78 9.53 8.46
C ASP A 33 5.21 9.32 9.01
N SER A 34 5.85 8.25 8.54
CA SER A 34 7.22 7.87 8.92
C SER A 34 8.30 8.85 8.44
N GLY A 35 7.98 9.84 7.60
CA GLY A 35 8.93 10.86 7.13
C GLY A 35 8.97 12.13 7.99
N SER A 36 7.97 12.33 8.84
CA SER A 36 7.78 13.58 9.59
C SER A 36 8.75 13.76 10.78
N ARG A 37 9.28 12.65 11.34
CA ARG A 37 10.18 12.68 12.51
C ARG A 37 11.36 11.72 12.35
N GLY A 38 12.47 12.22 11.83
CA GLY A 38 13.77 11.55 11.94
C GLY A 38 13.97 10.36 11.00
N GLN A 39 14.73 9.35 11.45
CA GLN A 39 15.00 8.17 10.63
C GLN A 39 13.80 7.22 10.65
N PRO A 40 13.33 6.78 9.46
CA PRO A 40 12.18 5.91 9.39
C PRO A 40 12.52 4.50 9.91
N THR A 41 11.57 3.91 10.63
CA THR A 41 11.71 2.55 11.18
C THR A 41 11.94 1.54 10.06
N ARG A 42 12.89 0.64 10.27
CA ARG A 42 13.27 -0.39 9.30
C ARG A 42 12.98 -1.78 9.85
N ASP A 43 12.72 -2.72 8.95
CA ASP A 43 12.62 -4.13 9.29
C ASP A 43 14.01 -4.77 9.51
N GLY A 44 14.03 -6.05 9.85
CA GLY A 44 15.27 -6.83 10.00
C GLY A 44 16.09 -7.00 8.72
N HIS A 45 15.53 -6.65 7.56
CA HIS A 45 16.19 -6.66 6.25
C HIS A 45 16.54 -5.24 5.76
N ASN A 46 16.53 -4.25 6.66
CA ASN A 46 16.86 -2.84 6.39
C ASN A 46 15.89 -2.15 5.39
N LYS A 47 14.71 -2.71 5.16
CA LYS A 47 13.64 -2.09 4.39
C LYS A 47 12.82 -1.16 5.28
N VAL A 48 12.58 0.04 4.80
CA VAL A 48 11.76 1.03 5.50
C VAL A 48 10.28 0.59 5.51
N TYR A 49 9.65 0.64 6.67
CA TYR A 49 8.19 0.44 6.78
C TYR A 49 7.44 1.57 6.06
N LYS A 50 6.38 1.22 5.31
CA LYS A 50 5.49 2.20 4.67
C LYS A 50 4.44 2.69 5.68
N SER A 51 4.30 4.00 5.84
CA SER A 51 3.21 4.60 6.63
C SER A 51 1.88 4.59 5.87
N LEU A 52 0.79 4.94 6.55
CA LEU A 52 -0.50 5.18 5.90
C LEU A 52 -0.43 6.27 4.84
N SER A 53 0.36 7.33 5.07
CA SER A 53 0.58 8.38 4.08
C SER A 53 1.27 7.85 2.82
N ASP A 54 2.26 6.95 2.97
CA ASP A 54 2.96 6.32 1.83
C ASP A 54 2.07 5.35 1.05
N VAL A 55 1.10 4.73 1.71
CA VAL A 55 0.11 3.87 1.03
C VAL A 55 -0.80 4.70 0.13
N ILE A 56 -1.07 5.96 0.50
CA ILE A 56 -1.99 6.82 -0.23
C ILE A 56 -1.25 7.62 -1.32
N LYS A 57 -0.09 8.19 -0.99
CA LYS A 57 0.67 9.11 -1.84
C LYS A 57 1.70 8.38 -2.70
N GLY A 58 2.22 9.09 -3.71
CA GLY A 58 3.29 8.60 -4.57
C GLY A 58 2.82 7.72 -5.72
N LYS A 59 3.78 7.28 -6.54
CA LYS A 59 3.52 6.51 -7.77
C LYS A 59 2.98 5.11 -7.50
N GLU A 60 3.48 4.46 -6.44
CA GLU A 60 2.97 3.18 -5.93
C GLU A 60 1.81 3.38 -4.93
N GLY A 61 1.31 4.61 -4.77
CA GLY A 61 0.20 4.92 -3.89
C GLY A 61 -1.12 4.43 -4.46
N ARG A 62 -2.09 4.16 -3.58
CA ARG A 62 -3.43 3.68 -3.93
C ARG A 62 -4.15 4.58 -4.94
N PHE A 63 -3.95 5.89 -4.90
CA PHE A 63 -4.54 6.80 -5.88
C PHE A 63 -4.07 6.49 -7.30
N HIS A 64 -2.77 6.34 -7.52
CA HIS A 64 -2.22 6.09 -8.85
C HIS A 64 -2.43 4.65 -9.30
N GLU A 65 -2.23 3.67 -8.40
CA GLU A 65 -2.32 2.26 -8.79
C GLU A 65 -3.75 1.73 -8.90
N THR A 66 -4.67 2.22 -8.07
CA THR A 66 -6.00 1.60 -7.91
C THR A 66 -7.14 2.50 -8.38
N LEU A 67 -7.00 3.82 -8.30
CA LEU A 67 -8.10 4.75 -8.59
C LEU A 67 -8.08 5.30 -10.02
N LEU A 68 -6.92 5.52 -10.64
CA LEU A 68 -6.82 6.05 -12.00
C LEU A 68 -6.97 4.99 -13.11
N GLY A 69 -6.61 3.74 -12.81
CA GLY A 69 -6.72 2.63 -13.74
C GLY A 69 -7.03 1.35 -12.98
N LYS A 70 -8.01 0.58 -13.47
CA LYS A 70 -8.38 -0.71 -12.88
C LYS A 70 -8.23 -1.80 -13.94
N ARG A 71 -7.94 -3.01 -13.47
CA ARG A 71 -8.10 -4.21 -14.29
C ARG A 71 -9.59 -4.41 -14.52
N VAL A 72 -9.94 -4.73 -15.75
CA VAL A 72 -11.34 -4.89 -16.19
C VAL A 72 -11.55 -6.28 -16.74
N ASP A 73 -12.72 -6.84 -16.45
CA ASP A 73 -13.18 -8.09 -17.05
C ASP A 73 -13.56 -7.87 -18.52
N TYR A 74 -13.82 -8.96 -19.24
CA TYR A 74 -14.12 -8.92 -20.68
C TYR A 74 -13.05 -8.15 -21.49
N SER A 75 -11.78 -8.37 -21.14
CA SER A 75 -10.63 -7.76 -21.83
C SER A 75 -9.62 -8.81 -22.28
N GLY A 76 -8.90 -8.50 -23.36
CA GLY A 76 -7.90 -9.39 -23.96
C GLY A 76 -6.79 -8.60 -24.63
N ARG A 77 -5.64 -9.23 -24.85
CA ARG A 77 -4.49 -8.67 -25.56
C ARG A 77 -3.91 -9.71 -26.51
N SER A 78 -3.53 -9.30 -27.71
CA SER A 78 -2.88 -10.15 -28.71
C SER A 78 -1.91 -9.33 -29.56
N VAL A 79 -1.07 -10.02 -30.33
CA VAL A 79 -0.18 -9.39 -31.30
C VAL A 79 -0.99 -8.92 -32.51
N ILE A 80 -0.67 -7.72 -33.01
CA ILE A 80 -1.31 -7.14 -34.18
C ILE A 80 -0.54 -7.55 -35.43
N VAL A 81 -1.26 -7.99 -36.46
CA VAL A 81 -0.72 -8.35 -37.77
C VAL A 81 -1.46 -7.57 -38.86
N VAL A 82 -0.77 -7.24 -39.96
CA VAL A 82 -1.36 -6.49 -41.07
C VAL A 82 -2.44 -7.32 -41.77
N GLY A 83 -3.65 -6.76 -41.90
CA GLY A 83 -4.78 -7.37 -42.61
C GLY A 83 -5.16 -6.57 -43.86
N PRO A 84 -4.50 -6.78 -45.02
CA PRO A 84 -4.65 -5.92 -46.19
C PRO A 84 -6.04 -5.99 -46.86
N SER A 85 -6.81 -7.05 -46.60
CA SER A 85 -8.16 -7.24 -47.14
C SER A 85 -9.26 -6.63 -46.28
N LEU A 86 -8.93 -6.06 -45.11
CA LEU A 86 -9.91 -5.50 -44.19
C LEU A 86 -10.26 -4.05 -44.57
N SER A 87 -11.53 -3.70 -44.44
CA SER A 87 -11.97 -2.31 -44.58
C SER A 87 -11.62 -1.48 -43.33
N LEU A 88 -11.61 -0.15 -43.44
CA LEU A 88 -11.19 0.76 -42.36
C LEU A 88 -11.92 0.55 -41.02
N HIS A 89 -13.17 0.10 -41.06
CA HIS A 89 -14.03 -0.10 -39.88
C HIS A 89 -14.00 -1.55 -39.36
N GLN A 90 -13.17 -2.42 -39.92
CA GLN A 90 -13.11 -3.84 -39.57
C GLN A 90 -11.81 -4.17 -38.82
N CYS A 91 -11.87 -5.17 -37.95
CA CYS A 91 -10.69 -5.79 -37.34
C CYS A 91 -10.83 -7.31 -37.32
N GLY A 92 -9.70 -8.02 -37.41
CA GLY A 92 -9.67 -9.48 -37.24
C GLY A 92 -9.51 -9.84 -35.77
N LEU A 93 -10.44 -10.63 -35.22
CA LEU A 93 -10.36 -11.16 -33.86
C LEU A 93 -10.10 -12.68 -33.90
N PRO A 94 -9.06 -13.19 -33.22
CA PRO A 94 -8.85 -14.63 -33.11
C PRO A 94 -10.04 -15.33 -32.46
N LEU A 95 -10.42 -16.47 -33.01
CA LEU A 95 -11.58 -17.24 -32.53
C LEU A 95 -11.48 -17.57 -31.03
N GLU A 96 -10.31 -17.98 -30.56
CA GLU A 96 -10.08 -18.31 -29.15
C GLU A 96 -10.30 -17.13 -28.20
N ILE A 97 -10.04 -15.90 -28.66
CA ILE A 97 -10.29 -14.68 -27.88
C ILE A 97 -11.77 -14.32 -27.95
N ALA A 98 -12.39 -14.43 -29.13
CA ALA A 98 -13.81 -14.15 -29.31
C ALA A 98 -14.69 -15.02 -28.40
N ILE A 99 -14.42 -16.33 -28.34
CA ILE A 99 -15.17 -17.29 -27.50
C ILE A 99 -15.01 -17.02 -25.99
N LYS A 100 -13.91 -16.41 -25.56
CA LYS A 100 -13.70 -16.10 -24.13
C LYS A 100 -14.30 -14.76 -23.73
N LEU A 101 -14.41 -13.83 -24.67
CA LEU A 101 -14.95 -12.50 -24.43
C LEU A 101 -16.48 -12.43 -24.54
N PHE A 102 -17.08 -13.34 -25.31
CA PHE A 102 -18.52 -13.40 -25.60
C PHE A 102 -19.04 -14.82 -25.37
#